data_AF-A0A0V0H296-F1
#
_entry.id   AF-A0A0V0H296-F1
#
_cell.length_a   1.000
_cell.length_b   1.000
_cell.length_c   1.000
_cell.angle_alpha   90.00
_cell.angle_beta   90.00
_cell.angle_gamma   90.00
#
_symmetry.space_group_name_H-M   'P 1'
#
loop_
_entity.id
_entity.type
_entity.pdbx_description
1 polymer ?
#
loop_
_entity_poly.entity_id
_entity_poly.type
_entity_poly.pdbx_seq_one_letter_code
_entity_poly.pdbx_strand_id
1 'polypeptide(L)'
;MFLPSLQKLDLTGSISLMRTPDFMGMPNLEYLDLEECMSLEEVHHSLGCCKELIELNLQSCGSLKRFPCVNVKSIKCLHLDGCCSLEKFPSIWGKMKPEIKIHVERSGLRKVPSAVIKHQSSPTELDLSG
;
A
#
# COMPACT_ATOMS: atom_id res chain seq x y z
N MET A 1 9.59 18.68 -5.58
CA MET A 1 8.73 18.86 -6.76
C MET A 1 7.32 19.13 -6.26
N PHE A 2 6.61 20.14 -6.77
CA PHE A 2 5.25 20.50 -6.33
C PHE A 2 4.31 20.40 -7.53
N LEU A 3 3.37 19.45 -7.48
CA LEU A 3 2.43 19.09 -8.53
C LEU A 3 1.01 19.08 -7.95
N PRO A 4 0.43 20.26 -7.67
CA PRO A 4 -0.83 20.37 -6.95
C PRO A 4 -2.02 19.80 -7.72
N SER A 5 -1.94 19.68 -9.04
CA SER A 5 -3.02 19.14 -9.88
C SER A 5 -2.84 17.66 -10.22
N LEU A 6 -1.77 17.01 -9.76
CA LEU A 6 -1.53 15.61 -10.10
C LEU A 6 -2.46 14.70 -9.31
N GLN A 7 -3.33 14.00 -10.02
CA GLN A 7 -4.27 13.02 -9.46
C GLN A 7 -3.81 11.57 -9.66
N LYS A 8 -3.07 11.29 -10.74
CA LYS A 8 -2.55 9.96 -11.03
C LYS A 8 -1.04 10.01 -11.23
N LEU A 9 -0.34 9.11 -10.54
CA LEU A 9 1.08 8.85 -10.74
C LEU A 9 1.24 7.37 -11.07
N ASP A 10 1.72 7.11 -12.28
CA ASP A 10 2.00 5.76 -12.78
C ASP A 10 3.52 5.60 -12.88
N LEU A 11 4.04 4.65 -12.12
CA LEU A 11 5.46 4.28 -12.07
C LEU A 11 5.63 2.78 -12.33
N THR A 12 4.62 2.12 -12.91
CA THR A 12 4.62 0.68 -13.14
C THR A 12 5.85 0.23 -13.92
N GLY A 13 6.44 -0.88 -13.49
CA GLY A 13 7.63 -1.47 -14.11
C GLY A 13 8.90 -0.62 -13.95
N SER A 14 8.95 0.33 -13.01
CA SER A 14 10.16 1.11 -12.71
C SER A 14 11.20 0.25 -11.99
N ILE A 15 11.86 -0.64 -12.74
CA ILE A 15 12.77 -1.68 -12.21
C ILE A 15 14.01 -1.14 -11.48
N SER A 16 14.33 0.14 -11.61
CA SER A 16 15.44 0.79 -10.88
C SER A 16 14.99 1.68 -9.72
N LEU A 17 13.68 1.81 -9.49
CA LEU A 17 13.14 2.64 -8.42
C LEU A 17 13.37 1.93 -7.07
N MET A 18 14.37 2.37 -6.32
CA MET A 18 14.67 1.81 -5.00
C MET A 18 13.75 2.37 -3.90
N ARG A 19 13.32 3.64 -4.06
CA ARG A 19 12.46 4.36 -3.11
C ARG A 19 11.52 5.28 -3.87
N THR A 20 10.28 5.39 -3.42
CA THR A 20 9.32 6.34 -4.01
C THR A 20 9.75 7.80 -3.72
N PRO A 21 9.28 8.78 -4.53
CA PRO A 21 9.51 10.20 -4.23
C PRO A 21 8.80 10.64 -2.95
N ASP A 22 9.14 11.85 -2.50
CA ASP A 22 8.33 12.59 -1.53
C ASP A 22 6.96 12.96 -2.14
N PHE A 23 5.90 12.65 -1.41
CA PHE A 23 4.50 12.88 -1.79
C PHE A 23 3.90 14.18 -1.25
N MET A 24 4.61 14.94 -0.40
CA MET A 24 4.13 16.23 0.11
C MET A 24 3.82 17.23 -1.00
N GLY A 25 4.47 17.07 -2.16
CA GLY A 25 4.24 17.88 -3.34
C GLY A 25 2.99 17.54 -4.15
N MET A 26 2.29 16.45 -3.83
CA MET A 26 1.17 15.91 -4.61
C MET A 26 -0.08 15.76 -3.72
N PRO A 27 -0.62 16.87 -3.18
CA PRO A 27 -1.68 16.83 -2.18
C PRO A 27 -3.00 16.22 -2.68
N ASN A 28 -3.24 16.24 -4.00
CA ASN A 28 -4.46 15.76 -4.64
C ASN A 28 -4.27 14.41 -5.34
N LEU A 29 -3.23 13.65 -4.98
CA LEU A 29 -2.98 12.32 -5.55
C LEU A 29 -4.09 11.35 -5.15
N GLU A 30 -4.76 10.79 -6.15
CA GLU A 30 -5.87 9.83 -6.03
C GLU A 30 -5.44 8.40 -6.40
N TYR A 31 -4.53 8.25 -7.36
CA TYR A 31 -4.10 6.96 -7.89
C TYR A 31 -2.57 6.88 -7.93
N LEU A 32 -2.01 5.89 -7.26
CA LEU A 32 -0.58 5.59 -7.31
C LEU A 32 -0.37 4.15 -7.76
N ASP A 33 0.22 3.98 -8.93
CA ASP A 33 0.58 2.68 -9.48
C ASP A 33 2.10 2.48 -9.44
N LEU A 34 2.52 1.43 -8.75
CA LEU A 34 3.91 1.01 -8.55
C LEU A 34 4.06 -0.48 -8.88
N GLU A 35 3.09 -1.07 -9.60
CA GLU A 35 3.14 -2.48 -9.95
C GLU A 35 4.46 -2.85 -10.63
N GLU A 36 4.98 -4.05 -10.33
CA GLU A 36 6.22 -4.58 -10.90
C GLU A 36 7.47 -3.70 -10.69
N CYS A 37 7.48 -2.81 -9.68
CA CYS A 37 8.70 -2.12 -9.25
C CYS A 37 9.61 -3.07 -8.46
N MET A 38 10.26 -4.00 -9.16
CA MET A 38 10.99 -5.13 -8.57
C MET A 38 12.14 -4.75 -7.63
N SER A 39 12.72 -3.56 -7.80
CA SER A 39 13.80 -3.05 -6.92
C SER A 39 13.30 -2.11 -5.81
N LEU A 40 11.99 -1.85 -5.74
CA LEU A 40 11.44 -0.96 -4.72
C LEU A 40 11.60 -1.58 -3.34
N GLU A 41 12.38 -0.93 -2.48
CA GLU A 41 12.63 -1.39 -1.11
C GLU A 41 11.82 -0.62 -0.07
N GLU A 42 11.50 0.65 -0.35
CA GLU A 42 10.85 1.54 0.60
C GLU A 42 9.85 2.51 -0.05
N VAL A 43 8.63 2.53 0.49
CA VAL A 43 7.66 3.61 0.25
C VAL A 43 7.98 4.78 1.17
N HIS A 44 8.08 5.98 0.61
CA HIS A 44 8.35 7.19 1.38
C HIS A 44 7.20 7.48 2.38
N HIS A 45 7.57 7.78 3.62
CA HIS A 45 6.62 7.97 4.74
C HIS A 45 5.58 9.09 4.51
N SER A 46 5.87 10.05 3.65
CA SER A 46 4.93 11.13 3.28
C SER A 46 3.66 10.62 2.61
N LEU A 47 3.60 9.36 2.14
CA LEU A 47 2.38 8.78 1.56
C LEU A 47 1.22 8.80 2.57
N GLY A 48 1.49 8.71 3.87
CA GLY A 48 0.49 8.88 4.94
C GLY A 48 -0.18 10.26 4.96
N CYS A 49 0.37 11.26 4.27
CA CYS A 49 -0.23 12.59 4.14
C CYS A 49 -1.20 12.71 2.95
N CYS A 50 -1.23 11.72 2.03
CA CYS A 50 -2.10 11.73 0.86
C CYS A 50 -3.54 11.38 1.25
N LYS A 51 -4.36 12.41 1.53
CA LYS A 51 -5.74 12.24 2.03
C LYS A 51 -6.75 11.88 0.94
N GLU A 52 -6.41 12.16 -0.32
CA GLU A 52 -7.27 11.92 -1.47
C GLU A 52 -6.95 10.59 -2.17
N LEU A 53 -5.97 9.82 -1.68
CA LEU A 53 -5.57 8.55 -2.30
C LEU A 53 -6.74 7.53 -2.24
N ILE A 54 -7.22 7.15 -3.42
CA ILE A 54 -8.31 6.19 -3.65
C ILE A 54 -7.73 4.79 -3.87
N GLU A 55 -6.62 4.69 -4.60
CA GLU A 55 -6.03 3.42 -4.98
C GLU A 55 -4.50 3.45 -4.89
N LEU A 56 -3.96 2.41 -4.27
CA LEU A 56 -2.53 2.15 -4.20
C LEU A 56 -2.24 0.74 -4.71
N ASN A 57 -1.52 0.66 -5.83
CA ASN A 57 -1.08 -0.61 -6.39
C ASN A 57 0.43 -0.81 -6.15
N LEU A 58 0.79 -1.78 -5.31
CA LEU A 58 2.17 -2.23 -5.08
C LEU A 58 2.33 -3.70 -5.50
N GLN A 59 1.45 -4.21 -6.37
CA GLN A 59 1.47 -5.60 -6.80
C GLN A 59 2.84 -5.98 -7.36
N SER A 60 3.31 -7.17 -7.01
CA SER A 60 4.59 -7.74 -7.48
C SER A 60 5.83 -6.90 -7.11
N CYS A 61 5.77 -6.03 -6.09
CA CYS A 61 6.94 -5.36 -5.53
C CYS A 61 7.74 -6.30 -4.61
N GLY A 62 8.40 -7.31 -5.18
CA GLY A 62 9.05 -8.39 -4.42
C GLY A 62 10.14 -7.94 -3.44
N SER A 63 10.85 -6.85 -3.72
CA SER A 63 11.90 -6.31 -2.84
C SER A 63 11.39 -5.36 -1.75
N LEU A 64 10.08 -5.10 -1.69
CA LEU A 64 9.51 -4.12 -0.77
C LEU A 64 9.63 -4.57 0.68
N LYS A 65 10.51 -3.92 1.44
CA LYS A 65 10.78 -4.23 2.86
C LYS A 65 10.09 -3.26 3.80
N ARG A 66 9.93 -2.00 3.37
CA ARG A 66 9.47 -0.90 4.23
C ARG A 66 8.30 -0.17 3.62
N PHE A 67 7.14 -0.32 4.23
CA PHE A 67 5.96 0.51 3.97
C PHE A 67 5.52 1.15 5.30
N PRO A 68 5.94 2.40 5.60
CA PRO A 68 5.80 2.97 6.95
C PRO A 68 4.36 3.22 7.37
N CYS A 69 3.59 3.92 6.54
CA CYS A 69 2.22 4.30 6.86
C CYS A 69 1.39 4.59 5.60
N VAL A 70 0.08 4.51 5.75
CA VAL A 70 -0.90 4.80 4.70
C VAL A 70 -2.13 5.47 5.30
N ASN A 71 -2.68 6.46 4.59
CA ASN A 71 -3.93 7.11 4.97
C ASN A 71 -5.11 6.40 4.31
N VAL A 72 -5.98 5.78 5.10
CA VAL A 72 -7.12 5.01 4.60
C VAL A 72 -8.43 5.81 4.57
N LYS A 73 -8.38 7.14 4.76
CA LYS A 73 -9.60 7.98 4.74
C LYS A 73 -10.35 7.86 3.41
N SER A 74 -9.63 7.82 2.30
CA SER A 74 -10.20 7.80 0.93
C SER A 74 -9.93 6.50 0.17
N ILE A 75 -8.98 5.68 0.64
CA ILE A 75 -8.60 4.42 -0.03
C ILE A 75 -9.81 3.49 -0.13
N LYS A 76 -9.99 2.96 -1.35
CA LYS A 76 -10.92 1.88 -1.68
C LYS A 76 -10.18 0.57 -1.98
N CYS A 77 -8.99 0.64 -2.56
CA CYS A 77 -8.20 -0.53 -2.95
C CYS A 77 -6.73 -0.36 -2.54
N LEU A 78 -6.18 -1.39 -1.89
CA LEU A 78 -4.77 -1.50 -1.54
C LEU A 78 -4.26 -2.87 -1.99
N HIS A 79 -3.39 -2.89 -3.00
CA HIS A 79 -2.79 -4.12 -3.53
C HIS A 79 -1.38 -4.28 -3.01
N LEU A 80 -1.16 -5.34 -2.23
CA LEU A 80 0.14 -5.77 -1.71
C LEU A 80 0.47 -7.20 -2.16
N ASP A 81 -0.27 -7.72 -3.14
CA ASP A 81 -0.05 -9.08 -3.65
C ASP A 81 1.37 -9.21 -4.19
N GLY A 82 2.04 -10.33 -3.90
CA GLY A 82 3.41 -10.57 -4.35
C GLY A 82 4.48 -9.69 -3.68
N CYS A 83 4.15 -8.88 -2.66
CA CYS A 83 5.13 -8.17 -1.82
C CYS A 83 5.82 -9.15 -0.84
N CYS A 84 6.62 -10.08 -1.36
CA CYS A 84 7.15 -11.21 -0.58
C CYS A 84 8.16 -10.80 0.51
N SER A 85 8.83 -9.65 0.38
CA SER A 85 9.75 -9.11 1.40
C SER A 85 9.08 -8.24 2.47
N LEU A 86 7.77 -7.96 2.34
CA LEU A 86 7.08 -7.05 3.25
C LEU A 86 6.58 -7.79 4.50
N GLU A 87 7.38 -7.80 5.55
CA GLU A 87 7.07 -8.59 6.76
C GLU A 87 6.03 -7.96 7.70
N LYS A 88 5.84 -6.64 7.61
CA LYS A 88 4.97 -5.87 8.52
C LYS A 88 3.98 -5.02 7.74
N PHE A 89 2.73 -5.04 8.19
CA PHE A 89 1.68 -4.20 7.63
C PHE A 89 1.94 -2.72 7.96
N PRO A 90 1.70 -1.76 7.04
CA PRO A 90 1.90 -0.35 7.30
C PRO A 90 1.04 0.17 8.45
N SER A 91 1.51 1.21 9.14
CA SER A 91 0.67 1.91 10.11
C SER A 91 -0.52 2.56 9.39
N ILE A 92 -1.72 2.33 9.88
CA ILE A 92 -2.95 2.87 9.29
C ILE A 92 -3.28 4.21 9.93
N TRP A 93 -3.46 5.24 9.10
CA TRP A 93 -3.92 6.56 9.52
C TRP A 93 -5.30 6.86 8.93
N GLY A 94 -6.12 7.60 9.68
CA GLY A 94 -7.50 7.89 9.28
C GLY A 94 -8.49 6.78 9.67
N LYS A 95 -9.77 7.03 9.42
CA LYS A 95 -10.85 6.09 9.75
C LYS A 95 -11.06 5.12 8.58
N MET A 96 -10.81 3.84 8.84
CA MET A 96 -11.05 2.76 7.88
C MET A 96 -12.55 2.67 7.54
N LYS A 97 -12.85 2.59 6.25
CA LYS A 97 -14.21 2.36 5.74
C LYS A 97 -14.42 0.86 5.53
N PRO A 98 -15.64 0.33 5.75
CA PRO A 98 -15.91 -1.11 5.62
C PRO A 98 -15.75 -1.63 4.18
N GLU A 99 -15.80 -0.76 3.16
CA GLU A 99 -15.73 -1.15 1.74
C GLU A 99 -14.30 -1.25 1.19
N ILE A 100 -13.27 -1.01 2.01
CA ILE A 100 -11.87 -1.09 1.56
C ILE A 100 -11.49 -2.53 1.23
N LYS A 101 -10.96 -2.71 0.03
CA LYS A 101 -10.39 -3.97 -0.45
C LYS A 101 -8.89 -3.94 -0.23
N ILE A 102 -8.39 -4.96 0.48
CA ILE A 102 -6.97 -5.11 0.77
C ILE A 102 -6.56 -6.49 0.27
N HIS A 103 -5.64 -6.52 -0.68
CA HIS A 103 -5.12 -7.72 -1.29
C HIS A 103 -3.69 -7.96 -0.81
N VAL A 104 -3.39 -9.14 -0.31
CA VAL A 104 -2.13 -9.50 0.38
C VAL A 104 -1.65 -10.91 0.03
N GLU A 105 -2.21 -11.51 -1.03
CA GLU A 105 -1.84 -12.85 -1.46
C GLU A 105 -0.36 -12.90 -1.83
N ARG A 106 0.33 -13.98 -1.43
CA ARG A 106 1.78 -14.14 -1.69
C ARG A 106 2.65 -12.99 -1.16
N SER A 107 2.20 -12.28 -0.13
CA SER A 107 3.00 -11.29 0.60
C SER A 107 3.80 -11.95 1.75
N GLY A 108 4.84 -11.27 2.22
CA GLY A 108 5.63 -11.68 3.39
C GLY A 108 4.97 -11.38 4.74
N LEU A 109 3.72 -10.90 4.74
CA LEU A 109 3.06 -10.36 5.92
C LEU A 109 2.75 -11.47 6.93
N ARG A 110 3.45 -11.45 8.06
CA ARG A 110 3.21 -12.43 9.14
C ARG A 110 1.92 -12.19 9.91
N LYS A 111 1.46 -10.93 9.94
CA LYS A 111 0.23 -10.50 10.61
C LYS A 111 -0.41 -9.37 9.82
N VAL A 112 -1.70 -9.53 9.55
CA VAL A 112 -2.56 -8.47 9.03
C VAL A 112 -3.42 -7.95 10.20
N PRO A 113 -3.59 -6.63 10.39
CA PRO A 113 -4.40 -6.10 11.48
C PRO A 113 -5.82 -6.67 11.47
N SER A 114 -6.35 -7.06 12.63
CA SER A 114 -7.71 -7.62 12.74
C SER A 114 -8.81 -6.66 12.27
N ALA A 115 -8.55 -5.36 12.29
CA ALA A 115 -9.42 -4.33 11.70
C ALA A 115 -9.61 -4.52 10.18
N VAL A 116 -8.62 -5.09 9.48
CA VAL A 116 -8.71 -5.46 8.05
C VAL A 116 -9.51 -6.74 7.86
N ILE A 117 -9.37 -7.68 8.78
CA ILE A 117 -9.96 -9.04 8.67
C ILE A 117 -11.47 -9.02 8.96
N LYS A 118 -11.96 -8.18 9.89
CA LYS A 118 -13.38 -8.14 10.30
C LYS A 118 -14.36 -7.73 9.20
N HIS A 119 -13.89 -7.11 8.12
CA HIS A 119 -14.75 -6.64 7.02
C HIS A 119 -14.86 -7.64 5.85
N GLN A 120 -14.16 -8.78 5.91
CA GLN A 120 -14.34 -9.90 5.00
C GLN A 120 -15.07 -11.02 5.75
N SER A 121 -16.41 -10.96 5.81
CA SER A 121 -17.19 -11.97 6.54
C SER A 121 -17.28 -13.30 5.78
N SER A 122 -16.29 -14.17 6.01
CA SER A 122 -16.46 -15.56 6.44
C SER A 122 -15.13 -16.05 7.06
N PRO A 123 -15.16 -16.79 8.18
CA PRO A 123 -13.96 -17.07 8.97
C PRO A 123 -13.15 -18.16 8.27
N THR A 124 -11.97 -17.82 7.77
CA THR A 124 -10.94 -18.84 7.59
C THR A 124 -10.10 -18.81 8.86
N GLU A 125 -10.14 -19.93 9.59
CA GLU A 125 -9.22 -20.22 10.67
C GLU A 125 -7.80 -19.88 10.20
N LEU A 126 -7.15 -18.92 10.85
CA LEU A 126 -5.72 -18.74 10.70
C LEU A 126 -5.06 -19.86 11.49
N ASP A 127 -4.83 -20.99 10.82
CA ASP A 127 -3.88 -21.98 11.29
C ASP A 127 -2.50 -21.31 11.30
N LEU A 128 -2.01 -21.06 12.52
CA LEU A 128 -0.68 -20.54 12.80
C LEU A 128 0.24 -21.67 13.28
N SER A 129 0.15 -22.84 12.64
CA SER A 129 1.19 -23.87 12.81
C SER A 129 2.46 -23.45 12.07
N GLY A 130 3.41 -22.95 12.89
CA GLY A 130 4.87 -23.13 12.77
C GLY A 130 5.54 -22.86 11.44
#